data_AF-A0AAW9JLM8-F1
#
_entry.id   AF-A0AAW9JLM8-F1
#
_cell.length_a   1.000
_cell.length_b   1.000
_cell.length_c   1.000
_cell.angle_alpha   90.00
_cell.angle_beta   90.00
_cell.angle_gamma   90.00
#
_symmetry.space_group_name_H-M   'P 1'
#
loop_
_entity.id
_entity.type
_entity.pdbx_description
1 polymer ?
#
loop_
_entity_poly.entity_id
_entity_poly.type
_entity_poly.pdbx_seq_one_letter_code
_entity_poly.pdbx_strand_id
1 'polypeptide(L)'
;MADYLETYLTWYPNSKIEHYPQDFHTTLSSDARSQYYQALELDQQQQLELHRKYELRSKFTTFDYLKDTQWQFDEYRVDYNYPKSEPGLRCKCGKKLKYQFVLISKNKQKKMYLGMQHFSDHLGVSQKVANEIKKGLSQVDFGIDEILWLHHQKYRFPNELWRRYCFAHYRNSLMKQPVKLNRQLLKRLASFRQVDLPIYTVDFQLVLREIALVNKQLRVEGNQLKQIYQREHFEAFAQDLAQDILTFDFNYDSKRIFSAQGKKYLKNQSFTREQLMSELIERLRQLDGFEDISQKRTIFHTQTLHLPLAMFDENCLAYVLEKYLQYGFRLNFFISLPRSLRMAMQKTIKAQKAIPTVQSYAQELQVHLNQIPKGYQKMVLESLLRDLAAKN
;
A
#
# COMPACT_ATOMS: atom_id res chain seq x y z
N MET A 1 11.79 -9.68 29.33
CA MET A 1 12.19 -9.27 27.96
C MET A 1 11.03 -8.48 27.40
N ALA A 2 11.21 -7.17 27.18
CA ALA A 2 10.12 -6.25 26.87
C ALA A 2 9.37 -6.66 25.61
N ASP A 3 8.09 -7.01 25.74
CA ASP A 3 7.21 -7.26 24.60
C ASP A 3 6.97 -5.92 23.88
N TYR A 4 6.97 -5.89 22.54
CA TYR A 4 6.72 -4.64 21.79
C TYR A 4 5.33 -4.03 22.12
N LEU A 5 4.38 -4.86 22.58
CA LEU A 5 3.11 -4.41 23.14
C LEU A 5 3.31 -3.60 24.41
N GLU A 6 4.37 -3.77 25.20
CA GLU A 6 4.60 -2.93 26.38
C GLU A 6 4.73 -1.45 26.00
N THR A 7 5.45 -1.14 24.92
CA THR A 7 5.53 0.24 24.39
C THR A 7 4.17 0.75 23.95
N TYR A 8 3.45 -0.06 23.18
CA TYR A 8 2.13 0.30 22.68
C TYR A 8 1.12 0.48 23.83
N LEU A 9 1.13 -0.43 24.80
CA LEU A 9 0.29 -0.40 26.00
C LEU A 9 0.71 0.72 26.96
N THR A 10 1.97 1.18 26.92
CA THR A 10 2.37 2.40 27.63
C THR A 10 1.67 3.63 27.03
N TRP A 11 1.55 3.69 25.70
CA TRP A 11 0.83 4.78 25.02
C TRP A 11 -0.70 4.64 25.08
N TYR A 12 -1.19 3.40 25.14
CA TYR A 12 -2.60 3.04 25.11
C TYR A 12 -2.92 2.01 26.21
N PRO A 13 -2.88 2.39 27.51
CA PRO A 13 -3.01 1.45 28.63
C PRO A 13 -4.36 0.74 28.69
N ASN A 14 -5.41 1.37 28.15
CA ASN A 14 -6.77 0.82 28.11
C ASN A 14 -7.05 0.03 26.82
N SER A 15 -6.06 -0.16 25.95
CA SER A 15 -6.21 -0.91 24.70
C SER A 15 -6.51 -2.39 24.97
N LYS A 16 -7.65 -2.86 24.46
CA LYS A 16 -8.02 -4.28 24.43
C LYS A 16 -8.57 -4.60 23.05
N ILE A 17 -8.05 -5.66 22.43
CA ILE A 17 -8.60 -6.17 21.17
C ILE A 17 -10.05 -6.56 21.45
N GLU A 18 -10.95 -6.10 20.60
CA GLU A 18 -12.37 -6.37 20.71
C GLU A 18 -12.62 -7.88 20.65
N HIS A 19 -13.61 -8.37 21.39
CA HIS A 19 -14.09 -9.73 21.17
C HIS A 19 -14.64 -9.81 19.74
N TYR A 20 -14.12 -10.74 18.94
CA TYR A 20 -14.51 -10.95 17.56
C TYR A 20 -14.77 -12.44 17.32
N PRO A 21 -15.76 -12.82 16.49
CA PRO A 21 -16.03 -14.22 16.20
C PRO A 21 -14.81 -14.93 15.63
N GLN A 22 -14.59 -16.18 16.05
CA GLN A 22 -13.46 -16.98 15.57
C GLN A 22 -13.75 -17.66 14.24
N ASP A 23 -15.00 -18.07 14.04
CA ASP A 23 -15.45 -18.80 12.86
C ASP A 23 -16.85 -18.32 12.42
N PHE A 24 -17.15 -18.52 11.15
CA PHE A 24 -18.45 -18.27 10.55
C PHE A 24 -18.92 -19.49 9.74
N HIS A 25 -20.12 -19.99 10.05
CA HIS A 25 -20.69 -21.17 9.41
C HIS A 25 -22.14 -20.96 8.94
N THR A 26 -22.62 -19.71 8.93
CA THR A 26 -24.02 -19.42 8.57
C THR A 26 -24.12 -19.13 7.08
N THR A 27 -25.13 -19.67 6.40
CA THR A 27 -25.49 -19.23 5.04
C THR A 27 -26.82 -18.50 5.12
N LEU A 28 -26.89 -17.28 4.60
CA LEU A 28 -28.12 -16.49 4.66
C LEU A 28 -29.09 -16.92 3.55
N SER A 29 -30.38 -16.95 3.87
CA SER A 29 -31.42 -17.08 2.85
C SER A 29 -31.42 -15.85 1.94
N SER A 30 -32.02 -15.96 0.75
CA SER A 30 -32.04 -14.83 -0.18
C SER A 30 -32.78 -13.60 0.37
N ASP A 31 -33.80 -13.83 1.19
CA ASP A 31 -34.60 -12.76 1.81
C ASP A 31 -33.84 -12.14 2.98
N ALA A 32 -33.24 -12.96 3.85
CA ALA A 32 -32.40 -12.47 4.95
C ALA A 32 -31.20 -11.66 4.43
N ARG A 33 -30.55 -12.12 3.35
CA ARG A 33 -29.47 -11.38 2.69
C ARG A 33 -29.95 -10.02 2.19
N SER A 34 -31.13 -9.95 1.58
CA SER A 34 -31.67 -8.70 1.05
C SER A 34 -32.03 -7.73 2.19
N GLN A 35 -32.64 -8.23 3.26
CA GLN A 35 -32.94 -7.47 4.46
C GLN A 35 -31.67 -6.93 5.14
N TYR A 36 -30.65 -7.77 5.33
CA TYR A 36 -29.41 -7.37 6.00
C TYR A 36 -28.61 -6.39 5.14
N TYR A 37 -28.63 -6.57 3.82
CA TYR A 37 -27.99 -5.63 2.89
C TYR A 37 -28.69 -4.26 2.91
N GLN A 38 -30.01 -4.22 2.92
CA GLN A 38 -30.78 -2.97 3.01
C GLN A 38 -30.59 -2.24 4.34
N ALA A 39 -30.17 -2.93 5.40
CA ALA A 39 -29.85 -2.34 6.69
C ALA A 39 -28.45 -1.71 6.75
N LEU A 40 -27.61 -1.88 5.73
CA LEU A 40 -26.33 -1.18 5.60
C LEU A 40 -26.53 0.26 5.12
N GLU A 41 -25.64 1.15 5.54
CA GLU A 41 -25.55 2.51 4.99
C GLU A 41 -25.15 2.48 3.50
N LEU A 42 -25.47 3.53 2.75
CA LEU A 42 -25.22 3.57 1.31
C LEU A 42 -23.74 3.35 0.95
N ASP A 43 -22.81 3.98 1.69
CA ASP A 43 -21.38 3.84 1.44
C ASP A 43 -20.88 2.43 1.77
N GLN A 44 -21.47 1.79 2.79
CA GLN A 44 -21.18 0.39 3.16
C GLN A 44 -21.64 -0.58 2.07
N GLN A 45 -22.85 -0.36 1.53
CA GLN A 45 -23.38 -1.12 0.39
C GLN A 45 -22.45 -1.01 -0.82
N GLN A 46 -22.04 0.21 -1.18
CA GLN A 46 -21.13 0.45 -2.29
C GLN A 46 -19.78 -0.26 -2.10
N GLN A 47 -19.20 -0.15 -0.89
CA GLN A 47 -17.92 -0.78 -0.59
C GLN A 47 -18.00 -2.31 -0.64
N LEU A 48 -19.09 -2.90 -0.15
CA LEU A 48 -19.32 -4.34 -0.17
C LEU A 48 -19.49 -4.86 -1.60
N GLU A 49 -20.21 -4.14 -2.46
CA GLU A 49 -20.36 -4.49 -3.88
C GLU A 49 -19.07 -4.30 -4.68
N LEU A 50 -18.28 -3.27 -4.38
CA LEU A 50 -16.94 -3.11 -4.93
C LEU A 50 -16.07 -4.31 -4.57
N HIS A 51 -16.08 -4.73 -3.31
CA HIS A 51 -15.32 -5.91 -2.87
C HIS A 51 -15.79 -7.18 -3.57
N ARG A 52 -17.11 -7.42 -3.63
CA ARG A 52 -17.73 -8.53 -4.36
C ARG A 52 -17.27 -8.57 -5.82
N LYS A 53 -17.28 -7.43 -6.51
CA LYS A 53 -16.84 -7.28 -7.89
C LYS A 53 -15.37 -7.68 -8.06
N TYR A 54 -14.48 -7.25 -7.17
CA TYR A 54 -13.06 -7.59 -7.24
C TYR A 54 -12.81 -9.09 -7.01
N GLU A 55 -13.47 -9.70 -6.03
CA GLU A 55 -13.36 -11.14 -5.76
C GLU A 55 -13.83 -11.98 -6.97
N LEU A 56 -15.00 -11.63 -7.54
CA LEU A 56 -15.50 -12.28 -8.74
C LEU A 56 -14.52 -12.11 -9.91
N ARG A 57 -14.09 -10.87 -10.19
CA ARG A 57 -13.12 -10.62 -11.27
C ARG A 57 -11.83 -11.42 -11.09
N SER A 58 -11.32 -11.53 -9.85
CA SER A 58 -10.14 -12.35 -9.56
C SER A 58 -10.40 -13.81 -9.88
N LYS A 59 -11.53 -14.39 -9.45
CA LYS A 59 -11.87 -15.78 -9.79
C LYS A 59 -11.98 -16.00 -11.29
N PHE A 60 -12.66 -15.11 -12.01
CA PHE A 60 -12.78 -15.18 -13.47
C PHE A 60 -11.42 -15.13 -14.19
N THR A 61 -10.46 -14.39 -13.63
CA THR A 61 -9.09 -14.30 -14.16
C THR A 61 -8.26 -15.52 -13.78
N THR A 62 -8.28 -15.95 -12.51
CA THR A 62 -7.47 -17.08 -12.01
C THR A 62 -7.86 -18.40 -12.66
N PHE A 63 -9.16 -18.63 -12.90
CA PHE A 63 -9.65 -19.87 -13.48
C PHE A 63 -9.90 -19.78 -14.99
N ASP A 64 -9.58 -18.64 -15.62
CA ASP A 64 -9.67 -18.45 -17.08
C ASP A 64 -11.02 -18.86 -17.70
N TYR A 65 -12.13 -18.69 -16.95
CA TYR A 65 -13.45 -19.23 -17.33
C TYR A 65 -13.95 -18.82 -18.73
N LEU A 66 -13.47 -17.68 -19.24
CA LEU A 66 -13.91 -17.08 -20.50
C LEU A 66 -12.81 -17.03 -21.56
N LYS A 67 -11.69 -17.75 -21.37
CA LYS A 67 -10.49 -17.68 -22.22
C LYS A 67 -10.81 -17.87 -23.71
N ASP A 68 -11.60 -18.89 -24.03
CA ASP A 68 -11.95 -19.27 -25.41
C ASP A 68 -13.09 -18.43 -26.00
N THR A 69 -13.58 -17.42 -25.27
CA THR A 69 -14.65 -16.54 -25.71
C THR A 69 -14.11 -15.15 -26.09
N GLN A 70 -14.90 -14.39 -26.83
CA GLN A 70 -14.65 -12.97 -27.12
C GLN A 70 -15.05 -12.02 -25.98
N TRP A 71 -15.49 -12.57 -24.85
CA TRP A 71 -16.06 -11.84 -23.72
C TRP A 71 -15.11 -11.85 -22.52
N GLN A 72 -15.21 -10.82 -21.69
CA GLN A 72 -14.56 -10.73 -20.39
C GLN A 72 -15.57 -10.24 -19.34
N PHE A 73 -15.39 -10.67 -18.10
CA PHE A 73 -16.23 -10.23 -16.98
C PHE A 73 -16.04 -8.73 -16.72
N ASP A 74 -17.15 -7.98 -16.67
CA ASP A 74 -17.15 -6.54 -16.36
C ASP A 74 -17.71 -6.29 -14.95
N GLU A 75 -18.92 -6.80 -14.69
CA GLU A 75 -19.68 -6.45 -13.49
C GLU A 75 -20.64 -7.58 -13.09
N TYR A 76 -20.99 -7.61 -11.81
CA TYR A 76 -22.05 -8.44 -11.27
C TYR A 76 -23.02 -7.54 -10.51
N ARG A 77 -24.31 -7.64 -10.82
CA ARG A 77 -25.37 -6.82 -10.25
C ARG A 77 -26.38 -7.70 -9.52
N VAL A 78 -26.81 -7.23 -8.36
CA VAL A 78 -27.84 -7.87 -7.55
C VAL A 78 -29.02 -6.91 -7.42
N ASP A 79 -30.20 -7.42 -7.70
CA ASP A 79 -31.45 -6.72 -7.44
C ASP A 79 -31.99 -7.13 -6.07
N TYR A 80 -31.64 -6.33 -5.06
CA TYR A 80 -32.08 -6.55 -3.68
C TYR A 80 -33.58 -6.27 -3.48
N ASN A 81 -34.26 -5.67 -4.46
CA ASN A 81 -35.70 -5.42 -4.45
C ASN A 81 -36.49 -6.39 -5.35
N TYR A 82 -35.83 -7.44 -5.88
CA TYR A 82 -36.46 -8.44 -6.73
C TYR A 82 -37.64 -9.14 -6.02
N PRO A 83 -38.78 -9.40 -6.68
CA PRO A 83 -39.10 -9.09 -8.09
C PRO A 83 -39.78 -7.72 -8.30
N LYS A 84 -39.86 -6.89 -7.26
CA LYS A 84 -40.65 -5.65 -7.21
C LYS A 84 -39.97 -4.46 -7.88
N SER A 85 -38.72 -4.61 -8.31
CA SER A 85 -37.96 -3.56 -8.99
C SER A 85 -38.51 -3.27 -10.40
N GLU A 86 -38.53 -1.99 -10.77
CA GLU A 86 -38.93 -1.51 -12.09
C GLU A 86 -37.87 -0.53 -12.65
N PRO A 87 -37.29 -0.77 -13.85
CA PRO A 87 -37.59 -1.87 -14.78
C PRO A 87 -36.97 -3.23 -14.38
N GLY A 88 -36.20 -3.27 -13.28
CA GLY A 88 -35.48 -4.43 -12.76
C GLY A 88 -34.28 -4.88 -13.61
N LEU A 89 -33.49 -5.83 -13.10
CA LEU A 89 -32.41 -6.42 -13.91
C LEU A 89 -32.98 -7.42 -14.90
N ARG A 90 -32.48 -7.44 -16.14
CA ARG A 90 -32.98 -8.31 -17.21
C ARG A 90 -31.86 -9.03 -17.95
N CYS A 91 -32.12 -10.26 -18.36
CA CYS A 91 -31.24 -10.99 -19.25
C CYS A 91 -31.37 -10.45 -20.69
N LYS A 92 -30.40 -10.76 -21.55
CA LYS A 92 -30.48 -10.54 -23.01
C LYS A 92 -31.78 -11.09 -23.64
N CYS A 93 -32.35 -12.16 -23.09
CA CYS A 93 -33.64 -12.73 -23.55
C CYS A 93 -34.89 -12.02 -22.97
N GLY A 94 -34.74 -10.96 -22.19
CA GLY A 94 -35.85 -10.18 -21.60
C GLY A 94 -36.34 -10.66 -20.22
N LYS A 95 -35.94 -11.86 -19.77
CA LYS A 95 -36.31 -12.42 -18.47
C LYS A 95 -35.81 -11.54 -17.32
N LYS A 96 -36.68 -11.20 -16.34
CA LYS A 96 -36.28 -10.52 -15.10
C LYS A 96 -35.31 -11.40 -14.30
N LEU A 97 -34.30 -10.79 -13.70
CA LEU A 97 -33.23 -11.46 -12.98
C LEU A 97 -33.07 -10.86 -11.59
N LYS A 98 -32.81 -11.69 -10.59
CA LYS A 98 -32.27 -11.23 -9.30
C LYS A 98 -30.76 -10.95 -9.39
N TYR A 99 -30.05 -11.76 -10.18
CA TYR A 99 -28.59 -11.70 -10.34
C TYR A 99 -28.24 -11.57 -11.81
N GLN A 100 -27.49 -10.52 -12.18
CA GLN A 100 -27.12 -10.22 -13.56
C GLN A 100 -25.60 -10.10 -13.69
N PHE A 101 -25.04 -10.86 -14.63
CA PHE A 101 -23.67 -10.73 -15.06
C PHE A 101 -23.60 -9.77 -16.25
N VAL A 102 -22.69 -8.81 -16.17
CA VAL A 102 -22.34 -7.93 -17.27
C VAL A 102 -21.01 -8.39 -17.82
N LEU A 103 -21.01 -8.74 -19.09
CA LEU A 103 -19.82 -9.10 -19.86
C LEU A 103 -19.55 -8.00 -20.87
N ILE A 104 -18.28 -7.71 -21.10
CA ILE A 104 -17.84 -6.76 -22.12
C ILE A 104 -17.00 -7.49 -23.16
N SER A 105 -17.08 -7.09 -24.42
CA SER A 105 -16.23 -7.67 -25.46
C SER A 105 -14.74 -7.36 -25.20
N LYS A 106 -13.83 -8.21 -25.65
CA LYS A 106 -12.38 -7.99 -25.50
C LYS A 106 -11.92 -6.65 -26.13
N ASN A 107 -12.60 -6.22 -27.20
CA ASN A 107 -12.40 -4.91 -27.84
C ASN A 107 -13.18 -3.75 -27.18
N LYS A 108 -13.87 -3.98 -26.06
CA LYS A 108 -14.63 -3.02 -25.25
C LYS A 108 -15.81 -2.30 -25.93
N GLN A 109 -16.25 -2.76 -27.09
CA GLN A 109 -17.32 -2.10 -27.87
C GLN A 109 -18.74 -2.55 -27.48
N LYS A 110 -18.91 -3.76 -26.96
CA LYS A 110 -20.24 -4.34 -26.70
C LYS A 110 -20.35 -4.84 -25.28
N LYS A 111 -21.51 -4.62 -24.65
CA LYS A 111 -21.89 -5.21 -23.36
C LYS A 111 -22.98 -6.26 -23.56
N MET A 112 -22.93 -7.32 -22.77
CA MET A 112 -23.91 -8.40 -22.75
C MET A 112 -24.35 -8.64 -21.31
N TYR A 113 -25.68 -8.72 -21.11
CA TYR A 113 -26.31 -8.90 -19.80
C TYR A 113 -26.91 -10.29 -19.70
N LEU A 114 -26.40 -11.12 -18.79
CA LEU A 114 -26.77 -12.54 -18.69
C LEU A 114 -27.18 -12.93 -17.27
N GLY A 115 -28.17 -13.81 -17.15
CA GLY A 115 -28.39 -14.58 -15.93
C GLY A 115 -27.49 -15.81 -15.91
N MET A 116 -27.14 -16.32 -14.72
CA MET A 116 -26.23 -17.47 -14.56
C MET A 116 -26.66 -18.71 -15.37
N GLN A 117 -27.96 -18.97 -15.47
CA GLN A 117 -28.49 -20.12 -16.21
C GLN A 117 -28.25 -20.03 -17.72
N HIS A 118 -28.14 -18.82 -18.28
CA HIS A 118 -27.97 -18.63 -19.72
C HIS A 118 -26.50 -18.44 -20.14
N PHE A 119 -25.54 -18.74 -19.24
CA PHE A 119 -24.12 -18.70 -19.59
C PHE A 119 -23.78 -19.70 -20.69
N SER A 120 -24.21 -20.96 -20.51
CA SER A 120 -24.02 -22.01 -21.51
C SER A 120 -24.64 -21.62 -22.85
N ASP A 121 -25.90 -21.16 -22.81
CA ASP A 121 -26.71 -20.87 -24.00
C ASP A 121 -26.20 -19.67 -24.82
N HIS A 122 -25.65 -18.64 -24.17
CA HIS A 122 -25.24 -17.41 -24.85
C HIS A 122 -23.73 -17.27 -25.09
N LEU A 123 -22.89 -17.99 -24.33
CA LEU A 123 -21.44 -17.91 -24.46
C LEU A 123 -20.83 -19.16 -25.09
N GLY A 124 -21.60 -20.24 -25.28
CA GLY A 124 -21.09 -21.51 -25.79
C GLY A 124 -20.08 -22.17 -24.84
N VAL A 125 -20.08 -21.79 -23.56
CA VAL A 125 -19.22 -22.41 -22.55
C VAL A 125 -19.78 -23.75 -22.13
N SER A 126 -18.92 -24.73 -21.85
CA SER A 126 -19.38 -26.04 -21.40
C SER A 126 -20.15 -25.95 -20.08
N GLN A 127 -21.09 -26.89 -19.87
CA GLN A 127 -21.83 -27.00 -18.60
C GLN A 127 -20.90 -27.14 -17.39
N LYS A 128 -19.73 -27.79 -17.57
CA LYS A 128 -18.68 -27.88 -16.56
C LYS A 128 -18.18 -26.51 -16.13
N VAL A 129 -17.87 -25.63 -17.09
CA VAL A 129 -17.44 -24.25 -16.81
C VAL A 129 -18.55 -23.44 -16.14
N ALA A 130 -19.79 -23.57 -16.59
CA ALA A 130 -20.94 -22.92 -15.96
C ALA A 130 -21.13 -23.35 -14.48
N ASN A 131 -20.95 -24.64 -14.19
CA ASN A 131 -21.01 -25.16 -12.83
C ASN A 131 -19.85 -24.65 -11.95
N GLU A 132 -18.65 -24.51 -12.49
CA GLU A 132 -17.50 -23.94 -11.76
C GLU A 132 -17.70 -22.44 -11.46
N ILE A 133 -18.26 -21.67 -12.41
CA ILE A 133 -18.66 -20.28 -12.16
C ILE A 133 -19.67 -20.21 -11.02
N LYS A 134 -20.67 -21.11 -11.01
CA LYS A 134 -21.68 -21.19 -9.94
C LYS A 134 -21.04 -21.47 -8.58
N LYS A 135 -20.12 -22.42 -8.49
CA LYS A 135 -19.36 -22.70 -7.26
C LYS A 135 -18.56 -21.49 -6.80
N GLY A 136 -17.87 -20.82 -7.73
CA GLY A 136 -17.12 -19.60 -7.46
C GLY A 136 -18.01 -18.48 -6.91
N LEU A 137 -19.22 -18.31 -7.46
CA LEU A 137 -20.22 -17.36 -6.96
C LEU A 137 -20.68 -17.71 -5.55
N SER A 138 -21.03 -18.97 -5.29
CA SER A 138 -21.47 -19.40 -3.96
C SER A 138 -20.40 -19.14 -2.88
N GLN A 139 -19.12 -19.26 -3.21
CA GLN A 139 -18.03 -18.89 -2.29
C GLN A 139 -17.97 -17.39 -2.03
N VAL A 140 -18.19 -16.55 -3.04
CA VAL A 140 -18.23 -15.09 -2.86
C VAL A 140 -19.46 -14.69 -2.04
N ASP A 141 -20.63 -15.24 -2.35
CA ASP A 141 -21.85 -15.01 -1.59
C ASP A 141 -21.71 -15.43 -0.13
N PHE A 142 -21.04 -16.55 0.16
CA PHE A 142 -20.73 -16.97 1.52
C PHE A 142 -19.87 -15.94 2.27
N GLY A 143 -18.87 -15.36 1.62
CA GLY A 143 -18.11 -14.25 2.20
C GLY A 143 -18.99 -13.02 2.44
N ILE A 144 -19.85 -12.64 1.50
CA ILE A 144 -20.76 -11.51 1.71
C ILE A 144 -21.72 -11.77 2.88
N ASP A 145 -22.23 -13.00 3.01
CA ASP A 145 -23.10 -13.41 4.11
C ASP A 145 -22.43 -13.23 5.48
N GLU A 146 -21.13 -13.49 5.57
CA GLU A 146 -20.35 -13.26 6.78
C GLU A 146 -20.38 -11.80 7.21
N ILE A 147 -20.07 -10.88 6.29
CA ILE A 147 -20.06 -9.44 6.58
C ILE A 147 -21.45 -8.95 6.97
N LEU A 148 -22.49 -9.38 6.24
CA LEU A 148 -23.88 -9.02 6.53
C LEU A 148 -24.32 -9.55 7.89
N TRP A 149 -23.99 -10.80 8.22
CA TRP A 149 -24.30 -11.39 9.51
C TRP A 149 -23.57 -10.66 10.64
N LEU A 150 -22.27 -10.40 10.51
CA LEU A 150 -21.48 -9.65 11.50
C LEU A 150 -22.07 -8.27 11.77
N HIS A 151 -22.41 -7.54 10.71
CA HIS A 151 -23.04 -6.22 10.83
C HIS A 151 -24.41 -6.32 11.54
N HIS A 152 -25.22 -7.32 11.18
CA HIS A 152 -26.51 -7.56 11.84
C HIS A 152 -26.35 -7.87 13.34
N GLN A 153 -25.31 -8.62 13.72
CA GLN A 153 -24.92 -8.86 15.12
C GLN A 153 -24.25 -7.65 15.80
N LYS A 154 -24.27 -6.47 15.16
CA LYS A 154 -23.70 -5.21 15.66
C LYS A 154 -22.19 -5.19 15.80
N TYR A 155 -21.47 -6.12 15.17
CA TYR A 155 -20.03 -5.99 15.01
C TYR A 155 -19.72 -4.84 14.05
N ARG A 156 -18.74 -4.02 14.43
CA ARG A 156 -18.20 -2.90 13.65
C ARG A 156 -16.78 -3.23 13.20
N PHE A 157 -16.15 -2.29 12.50
CA PHE A 157 -14.75 -2.44 12.16
C PHE A 157 -13.88 -2.52 13.44
N PRO A 158 -12.98 -3.52 13.57
CA PRO A 158 -12.16 -3.70 14.78
C PRO A 158 -11.02 -2.67 14.81
N ASN A 159 -11.31 -1.47 15.31
CA ASN A 159 -10.41 -0.32 15.30
C ASN A 159 -9.15 -0.56 16.13
N GLU A 160 -9.25 -1.28 17.24
CA GLU A 160 -8.10 -1.58 18.08
C GLU A 160 -7.17 -2.59 17.40
N LEU A 161 -7.73 -3.62 16.76
CA LEU A 161 -6.93 -4.54 15.92
C LEU A 161 -6.20 -3.76 14.81
N TRP A 162 -6.90 -2.87 14.11
CA TRP A 162 -6.31 -2.03 13.07
C TRP A 162 -5.17 -1.15 13.58
N ARG A 163 -5.34 -0.51 14.75
CA ARG A 163 -4.28 0.34 15.33
C ARG A 163 -3.04 -0.48 15.67
N ARG A 164 -3.21 -1.67 16.25
CA ARG A 164 -2.10 -2.60 16.50
C ARG A 164 -1.44 -3.08 15.21
N TYR A 165 -2.22 -3.31 14.16
CA TYR A 165 -1.69 -3.67 12.85
C TYR A 165 -0.90 -2.52 12.20
N CYS A 166 -1.39 -1.28 12.29
CA CYS A 166 -0.63 -0.09 11.91
C CYS A 166 0.68 0.01 12.69
N PHE A 167 0.65 -0.28 14.00
CA PHE A 167 1.87 -0.27 14.81
C PHE A 167 2.86 -1.37 14.38
N ALA A 168 2.37 -2.56 14.04
CA ALA A 168 3.20 -3.61 13.46
C ALA A 168 3.83 -3.16 12.14
N HIS A 169 3.07 -2.52 11.23
CA HIS A 169 3.60 -1.93 10.00
C HIS A 169 4.65 -0.83 10.26
N TYR A 170 4.40 0.04 11.23
CA TYR A 170 5.32 1.10 11.64
C TYR A 170 6.65 0.51 12.09
N ARG A 171 6.60 -0.47 13.00
CA ARG A 171 7.79 -1.17 13.51
C ARG A 171 8.51 -1.92 12.40
N ASN A 172 7.77 -2.65 11.57
CA ASN A 172 8.30 -3.36 10.42
C ASN A 172 9.04 -2.43 9.46
N SER A 173 8.53 -1.22 9.23
CA SER A 173 9.20 -0.23 8.39
C SER A 173 10.58 0.18 8.92
N LEU A 174 10.82 0.09 10.23
CA LEU A 174 12.07 0.51 10.88
C LEU A 174 13.09 -0.62 11.04
N MET A 175 12.71 -1.86 10.73
CA MET A 175 13.59 -3.03 10.86
C MET A 175 14.72 -3.05 9.82
N LYS A 176 15.83 -3.71 10.18
CA LYS A 176 16.91 -4.00 9.22
C LYS A 176 16.43 -5.03 8.20
N GLN A 177 15.63 -6.00 8.60
CA GLN A 177 15.07 -7.04 7.74
C GLN A 177 13.55 -7.14 7.97
N PRO A 178 12.75 -6.29 7.28
CA PRO A 178 11.31 -6.27 7.43
C PRO A 178 10.68 -7.57 6.93
N VAL A 179 9.65 -8.00 7.64
CA VAL A 179 8.77 -9.09 7.24
C VAL A 179 7.91 -8.65 6.05
N LYS A 180 7.70 -9.55 5.09
CA LYS A 180 6.77 -9.32 3.98
C LYS A 180 5.34 -9.54 4.47
N LEU A 181 4.55 -8.46 4.53
CA LEU A 181 3.15 -8.48 4.96
C LEU A 181 2.19 -8.52 3.76
N ASN A 182 0.97 -9.02 3.97
CA ASN A 182 -0.05 -9.14 2.94
C ASN A 182 -0.66 -7.78 2.63
N ARG A 183 -0.25 -7.25 1.49
CA ARG A 183 -0.69 -5.95 1.01
C ARG A 183 -2.18 -5.89 0.64
N GLN A 184 -2.72 -6.97 0.06
CA GLN A 184 -4.14 -7.00 -0.32
C GLN A 184 -5.03 -7.01 0.93
N LEU A 185 -4.59 -7.72 1.98
CA LEU A 185 -5.24 -7.67 3.29
C LEU A 185 -5.25 -6.25 3.84
N LEU A 186 -4.10 -5.57 3.91
CA LEU A 186 -4.02 -4.17 4.38
C LEU A 186 -4.94 -3.24 3.59
N LYS A 187 -4.94 -3.34 2.25
CA LYS A 187 -5.80 -2.52 1.38
C LYS A 187 -7.30 -2.77 1.63
N ARG A 188 -7.68 -4.04 1.78
CA ARG A 188 -9.07 -4.42 2.09
C ARG A 188 -9.49 -3.86 3.45
N LEU A 189 -8.69 -4.06 4.49
CA LEU A 189 -8.96 -3.53 5.83
C LEU A 189 -9.08 -2.00 5.85
N ALA A 190 -8.18 -1.29 5.17
CA ALA A 190 -8.26 0.17 5.05
C ALA A 190 -9.57 0.61 4.38
N SER A 191 -9.99 -0.09 3.33
CA SER A 191 -11.25 0.23 2.62
C SER A 191 -12.50 -0.07 3.46
N PHE A 192 -12.50 -1.15 4.25
CA PHE A 192 -13.61 -1.49 5.14
C PHE A 192 -13.70 -0.51 6.32
N ARG A 193 -12.54 -0.06 6.82
CA ARG A 193 -12.46 0.96 7.87
C ARG A 193 -13.11 2.28 7.45
N GLN A 194 -12.96 2.71 6.20
CA GLN A 194 -13.51 4.00 5.73
C GLN A 194 -15.03 4.08 5.89
N VAL A 195 -15.71 2.95 5.85
CA VAL A 195 -17.18 2.85 5.93
C VAL A 195 -17.65 2.11 7.19
N ASP A 196 -16.74 1.86 8.14
CA ASP A 196 -17.02 1.13 9.40
C ASP A 196 -17.69 -0.25 9.19
N LEU A 197 -17.27 -0.98 8.14
CA LEU A 197 -17.72 -2.36 7.93
C LEU A 197 -16.94 -3.34 8.83
N PRO A 198 -17.59 -4.39 9.37
CA PRO A 198 -16.86 -5.50 9.99
C PRO A 198 -15.99 -6.20 8.95
N ILE A 199 -14.99 -6.93 9.41
CA ILE A 199 -14.04 -7.68 8.57
C ILE A 199 -14.31 -9.18 8.64
N TYR A 200 -13.79 -9.94 7.69
CA TYR A 200 -13.85 -11.41 7.75
C TYR A 200 -13.16 -11.94 9.01
N THR A 201 -13.72 -12.97 9.64
CA THR A 201 -13.11 -13.70 10.76
C THR A 201 -11.73 -14.25 10.38
N VAL A 202 -11.59 -14.76 9.16
CA VAL A 202 -10.30 -15.19 8.60
C VAL A 202 -9.31 -14.02 8.53
N ASP A 203 -9.75 -12.83 8.11
CA ASP A 203 -8.90 -11.64 8.07
C ASP A 203 -8.47 -11.20 9.45
N PHE A 204 -9.38 -11.23 10.42
CA PHE A 204 -9.06 -10.95 11.82
C PHE A 204 -7.92 -11.85 12.31
N GLN A 205 -8.02 -13.17 12.06
CA GLN A 205 -6.97 -14.13 12.43
C GLN A 205 -5.67 -13.91 11.65
N LEU A 206 -5.75 -13.58 10.36
CA LEU A 206 -4.58 -13.28 9.54
C LEU A 206 -3.82 -12.05 10.03
N VAL A 207 -4.53 -10.99 10.41
CA VAL A 207 -3.92 -9.79 11.01
C VAL A 207 -3.19 -10.13 12.30
N LEU A 208 -3.81 -10.91 13.19
CA LEU A 208 -3.14 -11.36 14.43
C LEU A 208 -1.85 -12.15 14.14
N ARG A 209 -1.88 -13.04 13.13
CA ARG A 209 -0.70 -13.79 12.70
C ARG A 209 0.38 -12.88 12.15
N GLU A 210 0.04 -11.91 11.30
CA GLU A 210 1.01 -10.96 10.76
C GLU A 210 1.66 -10.08 11.83
N ILE A 211 0.86 -9.60 12.80
CA ILE A 211 1.37 -8.93 13.98
C ILE A 211 2.37 -9.84 14.71
N ALA A 212 2.00 -11.10 14.99
CA ALA A 212 2.89 -12.05 15.65
C ALA A 212 4.19 -12.33 14.87
N LEU A 213 4.14 -12.37 13.53
CA LEU A 213 5.32 -12.54 12.68
C LEU A 213 6.29 -11.36 12.82
N VAL A 214 5.79 -10.13 12.78
CA VAL A 214 6.57 -8.91 13.02
C VAL A 214 7.24 -8.98 14.40
N ASN A 215 6.53 -9.47 15.41
CA ASN A 215 7.06 -9.57 16.77
C ASN A 215 8.18 -10.59 16.88
N LYS A 216 8.02 -11.74 16.23
CA LYS A 216 9.08 -12.75 16.16
C LYS A 216 10.33 -12.16 15.52
N GLN A 217 10.19 -11.42 14.42
CA GLN A 217 11.32 -10.78 13.74
C GLN A 217 12.00 -9.72 14.62
N LEU A 218 11.24 -8.90 15.34
CA LEU A 218 11.78 -7.92 16.30
C LEU A 218 12.66 -8.56 17.37
N ARG A 219 12.23 -9.72 17.89
CA ARG A 219 12.99 -10.46 18.92
C ARG A 219 14.32 -10.97 18.37
N VAL A 220 14.36 -11.38 17.09
CA VAL A 220 15.58 -11.85 16.40
C VAL A 220 16.58 -10.73 16.15
N GLU A 221 16.13 -9.55 15.70
CA GLU A 221 17.04 -8.41 15.45
C GLU A 221 17.63 -7.80 16.74
N GLY A 222 17.12 -8.20 17.90
CA GLY A 222 17.46 -7.64 19.20
C GLY A 222 16.88 -6.23 19.41
N ASN A 223 16.68 -5.83 20.66
CA ASN A 223 16.14 -4.52 21.06
C ASN A 223 17.06 -3.32 20.73
N GLN A 224 17.77 -3.33 19.60
CA GLN A 224 18.52 -2.18 19.09
C GLN A 224 17.63 -1.03 18.60
N LEU A 225 16.30 -1.15 18.70
CA LEU A 225 15.35 -0.06 18.45
C LEU A 225 15.27 0.89 19.67
N LYS A 226 16.43 1.33 20.18
CA LYS A 226 16.60 2.32 21.26
C LYS A 226 15.99 3.71 20.96
N GLN A 227 15.34 3.88 19.82
CA GLN A 227 14.56 5.06 19.49
C GLN A 227 13.17 4.59 19.09
N ILE A 228 12.37 4.25 20.10
CA ILE A 228 10.92 4.33 19.95
C ILE A 228 10.62 5.82 19.94
N TYR A 229 10.40 6.31 18.73
CA TYR A 229 9.96 7.67 18.50
C TYR A 229 8.58 7.86 19.10
N GLN A 230 8.37 9.06 19.61
CA GLN A 230 7.21 9.53 20.36
C GLN A 230 5.87 9.12 19.72
N ARG A 231 4.82 9.03 20.55
CA ARG A 231 3.48 8.56 20.18
C ARG A 231 2.94 9.29 18.94
N GLU A 232 3.23 10.58 18.82
CA GLU A 232 2.81 11.48 17.75
C GLU A 232 3.32 11.02 16.37
N HIS A 233 4.53 10.45 16.31
CA HIS A 233 5.08 9.91 15.06
C HIS A 233 4.31 8.67 14.59
N PHE A 234 3.94 7.80 15.53
CA PHE A 234 3.12 6.64 15.23
C PHE A 234 1.70 7.06 14.80
N GLU A 235 1.07 8.01 15.50
CA GLU A 235 -0.27 8.47 15.17
C GLU A 235 -0.33 9.07 13.75
N ALA A 236 0.63 9.93 13.39
CA ALA A 236 0.75 10.47 12.04
C ALA A 236 0.97 9.36 11.00
N PHE A 237 1.85 8.39 11.28
CA PHE A 237 2.04 7.23 10.41
C PHE A 237 0.76 6.41 10.22
N ALA A 238 0.02 6.14 11.30
CA ALA A 238 -1.20 5.34 11.24
C ALA A 238 -2.31 6.03 10.44
N GLN A 239 -2.42 7.36 10.56
CA GLN A 239 -3.34 8.17 9.76
C GLN A 239 -2.97 8.12 8.27
N ASP A 240 -1.69 8.34 7.95
CA ASP A 240 -1.20 8.32 6.59
C ASP A 240 -1.33 6.94 5.94
N LEU A 241 -1.00 5.85 6.66
CA LEU A 241 -1.04 4.50 6.13
C LEU A 241 -2.41 4.13 5.57
N ALA A 242 -3.48 4.53 6.27
CA ALA A 242 -4.86 4.25 5.86
C ALA A 242 -5.21 4.94 4.54
N GLN A 243 -4.77 6.19 4.35
CA GLN A 243 -5.04 6.95 3.14
C GLN A 243 -4.12 6.50 2.00
N ASP A 244 -2.82 6.42 2.28
CA ASP A 244 -1.77 6.14 1.30
C ASP A 244 -1.96 4.76 0.67
N ILE A 245 -2.38 3.73 1.42
CA ILE A 245 -2.58 2.39 0.83
C ILE A 245 -3.74 2.35 -0.18
N LEU A 246 -4.67 3.31 -0.09
CA LEU A 246 -5.83 3.42 -0.96
C LEU A 246 -5.56 4.32 -2.16
N THR A 247 -4.80 5.40 -1.99
CA THR A 247 -4.50 6.38 -3.04
C THR A 247 -3.19 6.10 -3.78
N PHE A 248 -2.16 5.67 -3.07
CA PHE A 248 -0.81 5.49 -3.60
C PHE A 248 -0.39 4.03 -3.46
N ASP A 249 -0.41 3.31 -4.59
CA ASP A 249 0.02 1.92 -4.66
C ASP A 249 1.57 1.77 -4.51
N PHE A 250 2.25 2.71 -3.84
CA PHE A 250 3.69 2.92 -3.94
C PHE A 250 4.51 2.31 -2.79
N ASN A 251 3.96 2.26 -1.57
CA ASN A 251 4.79 2.13 -0.37
C ASN A 251 5.46 0.77 -0.11
N TYR A 252 5.28 -0.22 -0.99
CA TYR A 252 5.88 -1.54 -0.84
C TYR A 252 6.44 -2.14 -2.14
N ASP A 253 6.37 -1.43 -3.27
CA ASP A 253 6.95 -1.89 -4.55
C ASP A 253 8.03 -0.92 -5.04
N SER A 254 9.28 -1.18 -4.62
CA SER A 254 10.46 -0.42 -5.05
C SER A 254 10.69 -0.42 -6.57
N LYS A 255 9.98 -1.26 -7.33
CA LYS A 255 10.10 -1.36 -8.79
C LYS A 255 9.50 -0.17 -9.54
N ARG A 256 8.70 0.68 -8.87
CA ARG A 256 7.99 1.81 -9.49
C ARG A 256 8.64 3.18 -9.25
N ILE A 257 9.82 3.25 -8.62
CA ILE A 257 10.46 4.54 -8.32
C ILE A 257 10.88 5.32 -9.56
N PHE A 258 11.35 4.61 -10.58
CA PHE A 258 11.87 5.22 -11.81
C PHE A 258 10.97 4.90 -12.99
N SER A 259 10.82 5.88 -13.88
CA SER A 259 10.15 5.73 -15.17
C SER A 259 10.87 4.70 -16.04
N ALA A 260 10.21 4.18 -17.08
CA ALA A 260 10.84 3.23 -18.01
C ALA A 260 12.11 3.81 -18.64
N GLN A 261 12.05 5.09 -19.01
CA GLN A 261 13.20 5.84 -19.53
C GLN A 261 14.27 6.06 -18.45
N GLY A 262 13.90 6.43 -17.22
CA GLY A 262 14.84 6.56 -16.11
C GLY A 262 15.61 5.27 -15.80
N LYS A 263 14.93 4.13 -15.85
CA LYS A 263 15.57 2.80 -15.72
C LYS A 263 16.63 2.55 -16.80
N LYS A 264 16.39 2.98 -18.04
CA LYS A 264 17.35 2.87 -19.15
C LYS A 264 18.59 3.73 -18.90
N TYR A 265 18.42 4.98 -18.48
CA TYR A 265 19.54 5.88 -18.17
C TYR A 265 20.40 5.37 -17.00
N LEU A 266 19.77 4.85 -15.95
CA LEU A 266 20.48 4.23 -14.83
C LEU A 266 21.28 2.98 -15.26
N LYS A 267 20.73 2.17 -16.17
CA LYS A 267 21.42 0.99 -16.71
C LYS A 267 22.64 1.38 -17.55
N ASN A 268 22.54 2.47 -18.30
CA ASN A 268 23.61 3.00 -19.14
C ASN A 268 24.62 3.87 -18.37
N GLN A 269 24.50 3.97 -17.04
CA GLN A 269 25.35 4.77 -16.14
C GLN A 269 25.45 6.27 -16.51
N SER A 270 24.51 6.81 -17.28
CA SER A 270 24.49 8.24 -17.62
C SER A 270 24.22 9.14 -16.41
N PHE A 271 23.60 8.58 -15.36
CA PHE A 271 23.36 9.23 -14.07
C PHE A 271 23.56 8.21 -12.95
N THR A 272 24.14 8.66 -11.82
CA THR A 272 24.21 7.85 -10.61
C THR A 272 22.97 8.06 -9.74
N ARG A 273 22.56 7.04 -8.97
CA ARG A 273 21.44 7.20 -8.03
C ARG A 273 21.69 8.31 -7.00
N GLU A 274 22.94 8.52 -6.61
CA GLU A 274 23.34 9.54 -5.64
C GLU A 274 23.15 10.95 -6.19
N GLN A 275 23.47 11.17 -7.47
CA GLN A 275 23.17 12.43 -8.18
C GLN A 275 21.66 12.68 -8.25
N LEU A 276 20.87 11.66 -8.62
CA LEU A 276 19.41 11.78 -8.69
C LEU A 276 18.78 12.13 -7.34
N MET A 277 19.22 11.47 -6.27
CA MET A 277 18.73 11.77 -4.92
C MET A 277 19.16 13.17 -4.48
N SER A 278 20.39 13.58 -4.80
CA SER A 278 20.90 14.92 -4.45
C SER A 278 20.06 16.00 -5.12
N GLU A 279 19.75 15.84 -6.41
CA GLU A 279 18.89 16.76 -7.14
C GLU A 279 17.49 16.83 -6.53
N LEU A 280 16.86 15.66 -6.28
CA LEU A 280 15.54 15.60 -5.67
C LEU A 280 15.51 16.30 -4.32
N ILE A 281 16.50 16.04 -3.46
CA ILE A 281 16.60 16.69 -2.15
C ILE A 281 16.73 18.20 -2.29
N GLU A 282 17.56 18.68 -3.21
CA GLU A 282 17.79 20.10 -3.40
C GLU A 282 16.53 20.81 -3.93
N ARG A 283 15.83 20.21 -4.88
CA ARG A 283 14.55 20.74 -5.38
C ARG A 283 13.48 20.79 -4.30
N LEU A 284 13.42 19.81 -3.41
CA LEU A 284 12.51 19.85 -2.26
C LEU A 284 12.87 20.99 -1.29
N ARG A 285 14.17 21.19 -0.97
CA ARG A 285 14.60 22.30 -0.09
C ARG A 285 14.29 23.68 -0.68
N GLN A 286 14.41 23.84 -1.99
CA GLN A 286 14.07 25.11 -2.66
C GLN A 286 12.61 25.52 -2.42
N LEU A 287 11.71 24.56 -2.17
CA LEU A 287 10.31 24.83 -1.85
C LEU A 287 10.11 25.51 -0.49
N ASP A 288 11.09 25.45 0.42
CA ASP A 288 11.01 26.10 1.73
C ASP A 288 11.06 27.63 1.61
N GLY A 289 11.61 28.16 0.50
CA GLY A 289 11.65 29.59 0.20
C GLY A 289 10.34 30.19 -0.30
N PHE A 290 9.29 29.38 -0.49
CA PHE A 290 7.97 29.83 -0.92
C PHE A 290 6.98 29.69 0.24
N GLU A 291 6.00 30.59 0.35
CA GLU A 291 4.96 30.50 1.38
C GLU A 291 3.74 29.70 0.89
N ASP A 292 3.29 29.96 -0.34
CA ASP A 292 2.09 29.33 -0.90
C ASP A 292 2.32 27.87 -1.32
N ILE A 293 1.48 26.96 -0.79
CA ILE A 293 1.49 25.54 -1.11
C ILE A 293 1.17 25.28 -2.58
N SER A 294 0.25 26.05 -3.18
CA SER A 294 -0.13 25.86 -4.59
C SER A 294 1.05 26.22 -5.50
N GLN A 295 1.73 27.33 -5.21
CA GLN A 295 2.96 27.72 -5.87
C GLN A 295 4.06 26.65 -5.74
N LYS A 296 4.28 26.07 -4.55
CA LYS A 296 5.24 24.97 -4.35
C LYS A 296 4.94 23.79 -5.27
N ARG A 297 3.66 23.40 -5.39
CA ARG A 297 3.23 22.30 -6.28
C ARG A 297 3.54 22.60 -7.74
N THR A 298 3.18 23.79 -8.22
CA THR A 298 3.43 24.19 -9.63
C THR A 298 4.92 24.24 -9.96
N ILE A 299 5.74 24.81 -9.06
CA ILE A 299 7.19 24.90 -9.24
C ILE A 299 7.80 23.51 -9.31
N PHE A 300 7.48 22.66 -8.33
CA PHE A 300 8.02 21.30 -8.30
C PHE A 300 7.58 20.49 -9.52
N HIS A 301 6.30 20.58 -9.91
CA HIS A 301 5.81 19.90 -11.12
C HIS A 301 6.60 20.33 -12.35
N THR A 302 6.82 21.64 -12.54
CA THR A 302 7.62 22.16 -13.66
C THR A 302 9.06 21.62 -13.64
N GLN A 303 9.69 21.56 -12.47
CA GLN A 303 11.04 20.99 -12.32
C GLN A 303 11.09 19.51 -12.69
N THR A 304 10.01 18.76 -12.44
CA THR A 304 9.96 17.31 -12.73
C THR A 304 9.81 16.96 -14.20
N LEU A 305 9.46 17.92 -15.05
CA LEU A 305 9.38 17.74 -16.51
C LEU A 305 10.76 17.63 -17.18
N HIS A 306 11.82 18.03 -16.47
CA HIS A 306 13.18 18.09 -17.01
C HIS A 306 14.11 17.08 -16.34
N LEU A 307 15.17 16.69 -17.05
CA LEU A 307 16.22 15.86 -16.48
C LEU A 307 16.96 16.64 -15.36
N PRO A 308 17.36 15.95 -14.29
CA PRO A 308 17.29 14.50 -14.11
C PRO A 308 16.00 14.02 -13.41
N LEU A 309 15.11 14.91 -12.96
CA LEU A 309 13.89 14.52 -12.23
C LEU A 309 12.86 13.78 -13.08
N ALA A 310 12.80 14.04 -14.39
CA ALA A 310 11.97 13.28 -15.34
C ALA A 310 12.30 11.77 -15.39
N MET A 311 13.40 11.33 -14.76
CA MET A 311 13.75 9.92 -14.61
C MET A 311 12.94 9.19 -13.53
N PHE A 312 12.31 9.91 -12.60
CA PHE A 312 11.42 9.33 -11.62
C PHE A 312 10.05 9.03 -12.23
N ASP A 313 9.29 8.14 -11.59
CA ASP A 313 7.87 8.01 -11.89
C ASP A 313 7.10 9.24 -11.41
N GLU A 314 6.13 9.71 -12.20
CA GLU A 314 5.36 10.91 -11.87
C GLU A 314 4.58 10.75 -10.55
N ASN A 315 3.96 9.59 -10.33
CA ASN A 315 3.22 9.32 -9.09
C ASN A 315 4.17 9.23 -7.89
N CYS A 316 5.39 8.72 -8.10
CA CYS A 316 6.43 8.73 -7.06
C CYS A 316 6.75 10.16 -6.63
N LEU A 317 6.97 11.06 -7.59
CA LEU A 317 7.34 12.44 -7.30
C LEU A 317 6.20 13.21 -6.65
N ALA A 318 4.97 13.03 -7.14
CA ALA A 318 3.78 13.61 -6.53
C ALA A 318 3.64 13.14 -5.07
N TYR A 319 3.82 11.85 -4.81
CA TYR A 319 3.76 11.30 -3.46
C TYR A 319 4.86 11.88 -2.54
N VAL A 320 6.11 11.91 -3.02
CA VAL A 320 7.24 12.49 -2.28
C VAL A 320 6.99 13.96 -1.95
N LEU A 321 6.46 14.73 -2.91
CA LEU A 321 6.12 16.13 -2.71
C LEU A 321 5.07 16.29 -1.60
N GLU A 322 3.94 15.58 -1.67
CA GLU A 322 2.87 15.73 -0.68
C GLU A 322 3.37 15.40 0.74
N LYS A 323 4.20 14.35 0.88
CA LYS A 323 4.82 14.01 2.17
C LYS A 323 5.84 15.05 2.62
N TYR A 324 6.58 15.66 1.69
CA TYR A 324 7.50 16.74 2.02
C TYR A 324 6.75 17.99 2.49
N LEU A 325 5.68 18.38 1.79
CA LEU A 325 4.85 19.52 2.19
C LEU A 325 4.20 19.32 3.56
N GLN A 326 3.83 18.08 3.89
CA GLN A 326 3.22 17.74 5.18
C GLN A 326 4.22 17.72 6.35
N TYR A 327 5.44 17.24 6.14
CA TYR A 327 6.36 16.95 7.25
C TYR A 327 7.73 17.63 7.17
N GLY A 328 8.11 18.17 6.02
CA GLY A 328 9.51 18.51 5.69
C GLY A 328 10.44 17.30 5.85
N PHE A 329 11.76 17.51 5.93
CA PHE A 329 12.72 16.43 6.22
C PHE A 329 12.73 15.96 7.68
N ARG A 330 11.55 15.73 8.26
CA ARG A 330 11.38 15.11 9.59
C ARG A 330 11.20 13.59 9.47
N LEU A 331 11.13 12.92 10.61
CA LEU A 331 11.03 11.46 10.67
C LEU A 331 9.86 10.89 9.85
N ASN A 332 8.67 11.47 10.00
CA ASN A 332 7.44 10.94 9.35
C ASN A 332 7.52 11.01 7.83
N PHE A 333 8.17 12.03 7.27
CA PHE A 333 8.50 12.07 5.83
C PHE A 333 9.26 10.80 5.44
N PHE A 334 10.39 10.52 6.10
CA PHE A 334 11.19 9.36 5.75
C PHE A 334 10.44 8.04 5.94
N ILE A 335 9.71 7.87 7.05
CA ILE A 335 8.96 6.65 7.33
C ILE A 335 7.85 6.41 6.29
N SER A 336 7.25 7.48 5.78
CA SER A 336 6.24 7.40 4.73
C SER A 336 6.82 7.01 3.36
N LEU A 337 8.13 7.06 3.14
CA LEU A 337 8.73 6.70 1.84
C LEU A 337 9.06 5.21 1.72
N PRO A 338 9.04 4.64 0.50
CA PRO A 338 9.53 3.28 0.29
C PRO A 338 10.97 3.14 0.75
N ARG A 339 11.28 2.01 1.37
CA ARG A 339 12.58 1.78 2.02
C ARG A 339 13.78 2.11 1.13
N SER A 340 13.78 1.71 -0.13
CA SER A 340 14.90 1.97 -1.05
C SER A 340 15.10 3.46 -1.30
N LEU A 341 14.02 4.23 -1.43
CA LEU A 341 14.08 5.68 -1.60
C LEU A 341 14.52 6.35 -0.30
N ARG A 342 13.90 5.98 0.83
CA ARG A 342 14.25 6.44 2.17
C ARG A 342 15.74 6.27 2.48
N MET A 343 16.27 5.06 2.28
CA MET A 343 17.68 4.76 2.55
C MET A 343 18.61 5.57 1.64
N ALA A 344 18.27 5.71 0.35
CA ALA A 344 19.07 6.49 -0.59
C ALA A 344 19.08 7.98 -0.21
N MET A 345 17.92 8.58 0.06
CA MET A 345 17.83 9.98 0.49
C MET A 345 18.53 10.22 1.82
N GLN A 346 18.35 9.35 2.82
CA GLN A 346 19.04 9.49 4.10
C GLN A 346 20.57 9.38 3.96
N LYS A 347 21.06 8.47 3.12
CA LYS A 347 22.50 8.36 2.80
C LYS A 347 23.00 9.67 2.17
N THR A 348 22.29 10.19 1.19
CA THR A 348 22.65 11.43 0.49
C THR A 348 22.63 12.64 1.43
N ILE A 349 21.61 12.79 2.28
CA ILE A 349 21.53 13.89 3.26
C ILE A 349 22.69 13.81 4.25
N LYS A 350 23.03 12.61 4.74
CA LYS A 350 24.18 12.42 5.63
C LYS A 350 25.49 12.79 4.93
N ALA A 351 25.67 12.38 3.67
CA ALA A 351 26.84 12.74 2.88
C ALA A 351 26.94 14.25 2.67
N GLN A 352 25.84 14.93 2.28
CA GLN A 352 25.79 16.39 2.12
C GLN A 352 26.17 17.14 3.40
N LYS A 353 25.76 16.65 4.58
CA LYS A 353 26.14 17.24 5.87
C LYS A 353 27.62 17.02 6.22
N ALA A 354 28.22 15.91 5.79
CA ALA A 354 29.61 15.59 6.05
C ALA A 354 30.59 16.32 5.10
N ILE A 355 30.16 16.67 3.89
CA ILE A 355 31.02 17.31 2.87
C ILE A 355 31.70 18.59 3.38
N PRO A 356 31.00 19.57 4.00
CA PRO A 356 31.66 20.77 4.52
C PRO A 356 32.72 20.46 5.57
N THR A 357 32.45 19.49 6.45
CA THR A 357 33.39 19.06 7.48
C THR A 357 34.63 18.39 6.87
N VAL A 358 34.44 17.51 5.87
CA VAL A 358 35.54 16.86 5.15
C VAL A 358 36.35 17.86 4.34
N GLN A 359 35.71 18.85 3.71
CA GLN A 359 36.39 19.92 2.97
C GLN A 359 37.21 20.81 3.91
N SER A 360 36.70 21.14 5.10
CA SER A 360 37.46 21.84 6.15
C SER A 360 38.69 21.04 6.56
N TYR A 361 38.53 19.74 6.86
CA TYR A 361 39.66 18.88 7.20
C TYR A 361 40.67 18.75 6.05
N ALA A 362 40.20 18.66 4.81
CA ALA A 362 41.09 18.60 3.64
C ALA A 362 41.87 19.90 3.44
N GLN A 363 41.24 21.06 3.69
CA GLN A 363 41.91 22.36 3.65
C GLN A 363 42.96 22.48 4.76
N GLU A 364 42.65 22.07 5.99
CA GLU A 364 43.62 22.03 7.10
C GLU A 364 44.79 21.09 6.79
N LEU A 365 44.50 19.89 6.27
CA LEU A 365 45.53 18.92 5.87
C LEU A 365 46.41 19.49 4.75
N GLN A 366 45.83 20.22 3.80
CA GLN A 366 46.57 20.87 2.73
C GLN A 366 47.50 21.98 3.26
N VAL A 367 47.05 22.75 4.26
CA VAL A 367 47.89 23.75 4.95
C VAL A 367 49.09 23.09 5.61
N HIS A 368 48.89 21.97 6.31
CA HIS A 368 49.98 21.21 6.93
C HIS A 368 50.92 20.57 5.90
N LEU A 369 50.39 20.01 4.81
CA LEU A 369 51.21 19.44 3.73
C LEU A 369 52.08 20.49 3.05
N ASN A 370 51.59 21.73 2.90
CA ASN A 370 52.37 22.83 2.33
C ASN A 370 53.58 23.23 3.18
N GLN A 371 53.61 22.86 4.47
CA GLN A 371 54.77 23.06 5.36
C GLN A 371 55.82 21.95 5.20
N ILE A 372 55.49 20.86 4.51
CA ILE A 372 56.37 19.71 4.28
C ILE A 372 57.01 19.85 2.89
N PRO A 373 58.33 19.57 2.73
CA PRO A 373 58.96 19.66 1.41
C PRO A 373 58.30 18.70 0.41
N LYS A 374 58.08 19.17 -0.83
CA LYS A 374 57.32 18.45 -1.88
C LYS A 374 57.74 16.99 -2.09
N GLY A 375 59.03 16.68 -1.93
CA GLY A 375 59.55 15.30 -2.06
C GLY A 375 59.02 14.33 -1.00
N TYR A 376 58.60 14.82 0.17
CA TYR A 376 58.14 14.01 1.30
C TYR A 376 56.61 14.02 1.50
N GLN A 377 55.89 14.95 0.86
CA GLN A 377 54.43 15.06 0.98
C GLN A 377 53.71 13.75 0.61
N LYS A 378 54.17 13.07 -0.45
CA LYS A 378 53.62 11.79 -0.89
C LYS A 378 53.81 10.68 0.15
N MET A 379 55.00 10.58 0.75
CA MET A 379 55.27 9.59 1.79
C MET A 379 54.41 9.80 3.04
N VAL A 380 54.19 11.06 3.42
CA VAL A 380 53.35 11.42 4.58
C VAL A 380 51.90 11.06 4.33
N LEU A 381 51.36 11.35 3.15
CA LEU A 381 50.01 10.95 2.76
C LEU A 381 49.84 9.42 2.74
N GLU A 382 50.80 8.68 2.18
CA GLU A 382 50.78 7.21 2.15
C GLU A 382 50.92 6.57 3.54
N SER A 383 51.61 7.22 4.48
CA SER A 383 51.66 6.78 5.88
C SER A 383 50.32 6.99 6.57
N LEU A 384 49.73 8.19 6.44
CA LEU A 384 48.42 8.52 7.02
C LEU A 384 47.31 7.60 6.49
N LEU A 385 47.32 7.31 5.19
CA LEU A 385 46.36 6.38 4.58
C LEU A 385 46.51 4.96 5.12
N ARG A 386 47.76 4.49 5.36
CA ARG A 386 48.00 3.18 5.97
C ARG A 386 47.52 3.12 7.42
N ASP A 387 47.78 4.16 8.21
CA ASP A 387 47.32 4.22 9.61
C ASP A 387 45.80 4.30 9.73
N LEU A 388 45.14 4.98 8.80
CA LEU A 388 43.67 5.01 8.71
C LEU A 388 43.08 3.68 8.29
N ALA A 389 43.73 2.95 7.37
CA ALA A 389 43.31 1.63 6.96
C ALA A 389 43.50 0.56 8.06
N ALA A 390 44.45 0.76 8.98
CA ALA A 390 44.68 -0.13 10.11
C ALA A 390 43.71 0.10 11.30
N LYS A 391 42.97 1.22 11.31
CA LYS A 391 42.04 1.60 12.39
C LYS A 391 40.57 1.35 12.07
N ASN A 392 40.24 0.98 10.83
CA ASN A 392 38.90 0.52 10.42
C ASN A 392 38.89 -1.00 10.32
#